data_AF-A0A3N5IEG6-F1
#
_entry.id   AF-A0A3N5IEG6-F1
#
_cell.length_a   1.000
_cell.length_b   1.000
_cell.length_c   1.000
_cell.angle_alpha   90.00
_cell.angle_beta   90.00
_cell.angle_gamma   90.00
#
_symmetry.space_group_name_H-M   'P 1'
#
loop_
_entity.id
_entity.type
_entity.pdbx_description
1 polymer ?
#
loop_
_entity_poly.entity_id
_entity_poly.type
_entity_poly.pdbx_seq_one_letter_code
_entity_poly.pdbx_strand_id
1 'polypeptide(L)'
;MHKLPRYFRYILFLLNSLTVVVPGLADDTAQEFRFATEGYRYSFPRDHGSHEEFRTEWWYYTGQVTTKDGRPFGYELTFFRRGMPRDQTKTLPSKWAVTHLYLAHFAISDLSKGQFHYTDKMSRAGLGKAGAAQDRLHVWIDRWSAESPATAPGTQILQAADGDMAIQFTISPE
;
A
#
# COMPACT_ATOMS: atom_id res chain seq x y z
N MET A 1 -34.18 -71.33 -35.38
CA MET A 1 -34.32 -70.26 -34.36
C MET A 1 -33.77 -70.85 -33.06
N HIS A 2 -32.70 -70.42 -32.41
CA HIS A 2 -32.05 -69.12 -32.25
C HIS A 2 -30.54 -69.32 -32.10
N LYS A 3 -29.74 -68.36 -32.60
CA LYS A 3 -28.27 -68.36 -32.54
C LYS A 3 -27.78 -67.96 -31.14
N LEU A 4 -26.70 -68.56 -30.68
CA LEU A 4 -25.85 -68.03 -29.61
C LEU A 4 -25.14 -66.74 -30.08
N PRO A 5 -24.82 -65.82 -29.16
CA PRO A 5 -23.49 -65.22 -29.22
C PRO A 5 -22.75 -65.20 -27.87
N ARG A 6 -21.45 -65.46 -27.98
CA ARG A 6 -20.39 -65.17 -27.01
C ARG A 6 -20.45 -63.69 -26.65
N TYR A 7 -20.24 -63.33 -25.38
CA TYR A 7 -19.05 -62.58 -24.93
C TYR A 7 -19.05 -62.51 -23.39
N PHE A 8 -18.16 -63.34 -22.85
CA PHE A 8 -17.58 -63.24 -21.52
C PHE A 8 -16.64 -62.01 -21.49
N ARG A 9 -16.40 -61.45 -20.27
CA ARG A 9 -15.63 -60.22 -19.92
C ARG A 9 -16.56 -58.99 -19.85
N TYR A 10 -16.89 -58.42 -18.70
CA TYR A 10 -16.00 -58.07 -17.59
C TYR A 10 -16.70 -58.18 -16.23
N ILE A 11 -15.99 -58.84 -15.32
CA ILE A 11 -16.10 -58.74 -13.87
C ILE A 11 -15.81 -57.28 -13.46
N LEU A 12 -16.47 -56.79 -12.41
CA LEU A 12 -15.88 -56.14 -11.22
C LEU A 12 -16.76 -54.97 -10.69
N PHE A 13 -17.37 -55.22 -9.52
CA PHE A 13 -17.68 -54.27 -8.44
C PHE A 13 -18.32 -52.91 -8.77
N LEU A 14 -19.62 -52.79 -8.50
CA LEU A 14 -20.25 -51.52 -8.10
C LEU A 14 -21.05 -51.73 -6.81
N LEU A 15 -20.33 -51.89 -5.72
CA LEU A 15 -20.79 -51.55 -4.38
C LEU A 15 -19.64 -50.77 -3.74
N ASN A 16 -19.71 -49.44 -3.75
CA ASN A 16 -18.85 -48.60 -2.91
C ASN A 16 -19.62 -47.35 -2.50
N SER A 17 -19.97 -47.34 -1.21
CA SER A 17 -19.98 -46.20 -0.30
C SER A 17 -20.45 -44.85 -0.85
N LEU A 18 -21.66 -44.47 -0.43
CA LEU A 18 -22.06 -43.08 -0.31
C LEU A 18 -21.22 -42.42 0.79
N THR A 19 -20.03 -41.93 0.44
CA THR A 19 -19.25 -41.05 1.31
C THR A 19 -19.81 -39.65 1.15
N VAL A 20 -20.59 -39.19 2.13
CA VAL A 20 -20.88 -37.75 2.27
C VAL A 20 -19.54 -37.06 2.51
N VAL A 21 -19.06 -36.34 1.51
CA VAL A 21 -17.99 -35.36 1.71
C VAL A 21 -18.61 -34.24 2.52
N VAL A 22 -18.42 -34.26 3.84
CA VAL A 22 -18.55 -33.05 4.64
C VAL A 22 -17.39 -32.16 4.18
N PRO A 23 -17.65 -31.00 3.55
CA PRO A 23 -16.59 -30.03 3.34
C PRO A 23 -16.06 -29.72 4.73
N GLY A 24 -14.79 -30.02 4.96
CA GLY A 24 -14.13 -29.63 6.20
C GLY A 24 -14.39 -28.15 6.43
N LEU A 25 -14.91 -27.83 7.60
CA LEU A 25 -14.80 -26.51 8.20
C LEU A 25 -13.30 -26.25 8.45
N ALA A 26 -12.56 -25.98 7.38
CA ALA A 26 -11.36 -25.19 7.47
C ALA A 26 -11.85 -23.74 7.43
N ASP A 27 -12.31 -23.27 8.59
CA ASP A 27 -12.49 -21.85 8.86
C ASP A 27 -11.09 -21.23 8.89
N ASP A 28 -10.51 -21.00 7.71
CA ASP A 28 -9.23 -20.31 7.54
C ASP A 28 -9.35 -19.19 6.49
N THR A 29 -10.52 -18.53 6.48
CA THR A 29 -10.65 -17.20 5.88
C THR A 29 -10.43 -16.14 6.95
N ALA A 30 -9.28 -16.19 7.63
CA ALA A 30 -8.82 -15.02 8.36
C ALA A 30 -8.55 -13.92 7.34
N GLN A 31 -9.51 -13.00 7.19
CA GLN A 31 -9.37 -11.87 6.31
C GLN A 31 -8.17 -11.01 6.79
N GLU A 32 -7.09 -11.02 6.00
CA GLU A 32 -5.80 -10.45 6.38
C GLU A 32 -5.82 -8.91 6.49
N PHE A 33 -6.63 -8.25 5.67
CA PHE A 33 -6.79 -6.79 5.67
C PHE A 33 -8.25 -6.42 5.92
N ARG A 34 -8.48 -5.38 6.74
CA ARG A 34 -9.81 -4.86 7.02
C ARG A 34 -10.42 -4.19 5.79
N PHE A 35 -11.74 -4.33 5.66
CA PHE A 35 -12.54 -3.48 4.79
C PHE A 35 -12.87 -2.17 5.51
N ALA A 36 -12.93 -1.08 4.75
CA ALA A 36 -13.48 0.17 5.24
C ALA A 36 -15.00 0.04 5.32
N THR A 37 -15.52 -0.02 6.55
CA THR A 37 -16.96 -0.03 6.84
C THR A 37 -17.38 1.31 7.43
N GLU A 38 -18.68 1.60 7.42
CA GLU A 38 -19.22 2.77 8.09
C GLU A 38 -19.00 2.72 9.62
N GLY A 39 -19.19 3.87 10.28
CA GLY A 39 -19.13 3.98 11.74
C GLY A 39 -17.74 4.19 12.35
N TYR A 40 -16.68 4.30 11.54
CA TYR A 40 -15.35 4.65 12.03
C TYR A 40 -15.37 6.05 12.67
N ARG A 41 -14.87 6.14 13.91
CA ARG A 41 -14.72 7.41 14.62
C ARG A 41 -13.26 7.85 14.56
N TYR A 42 -13.03 8.89 13.77
CA TYR A 42 -11.71 9.49 13.66
C TYR A 42 -11.25 10.06 15.00
N SER A 43 -9.99 9.83 15.35
CA SER A 43 -9.32 10.37 16.53
C SER A 43 -7.95 10.89 16.12
N PHE A 44 -7.79 12.20 16.22
CA PHE A 44 -6.52 12.88 15.96
C PHE A 44 -5.85 13.22 17.30
N PRO A 45 -4.52 13.12 17.41
CA PRO A 45 -3.55 12.94 16.31
C PRO A 45 -3.27 11.48 15.90
N ARG A 46 -3.88 10.47 16.55
CA ARG A 46 -3.63 9.04 16.23
C ARG A 46 -3.81 8.74 14.73
N ASP A 47 -4.93 9.16 14.14
CA ASP A 47 -5.26 8.89 12.73
C ASP A 47 -4.48 9.76 11.73
N HIS A 48 -3.49 10.54 12.20
CA HIS A 48 -2.45 11.06 11.32
C HIS A 48 -1.39 10.01 11.00
N GLY A 49 -1.24 9.00 11.87
CA GLY A 49 -0.37 7.85 11.64
C GLY A 49 -0.94 6.88 10.62
N SER A 50 -0.13 5.87 10.32
CA SER A 50 -0.40 4.84 9.34
C SER A 50 -1.36 3.76 9.87
N HIS A 51 -2.28 3.31 9.02
CA HIS A 51 -3.29 2.29 9.33
C HIS A 51 -2.96 0.95 8.64
N GLU A 52 -2.01 0.18 9.16
CA GLU A 52 -1.48 -1.05 8.54
C GLU A 52 -2.49 -2.20 8.44
N GLU A 53 -3.60 -2.15 9.18
CA GLU A 53 -4.68 -3.11 9.06
C GLU A 53 -5.44 -3.00 7.73
N PHE A 54 -5.28 -1.89 7.00
CA PHE A 54 -5.81 -1.70 5.65
C PHE A 54 -4.75 -1.99 4.60
N ARG A 55 -5.17 -2.66 3.52
CA ARG A 55 -4.25 -3.07 2.45
C ARG A 55 -3.59 -1.88 1.75
N THR A 56 -4.27 -0.74 1.66
CA THR A 56 -3.81 0.42 0.90
C THR A 56 -3.96 1.68 1.71
N GLU A 57 -2.95 2.54 1.67
CA GLU A 57 -2.95 3.84 2.32
C GLU A 57 -2.19 4.86 1.47
N TRP A 58 -2.66 6.11 1.50
CA TRP A 58 -2.18 7.18 0.64
C TRP A 58 -1.95 8.45 1.46
N TRP A 59 -0.85 9.15 1.18
CA TRP A 59 -0.61 10.53 1.61
C TRP A 59 -0.41 11.35 0.36
N TYR A 60 -1.29 12.33 0.13
CA TYR A 60 -1.37 13.03 -1.14
C TYR A 60 -1.36 14.54 -0.93
N TYR A 61 -0.24 15.17 -1.30
CA TYR A 61 -0.04 16.61 -1.20
C TYR A 61 -0.01 17.23 -2.57
N THR A 62 -0.89 18.20 -2.80
CA THR A 62 -0.89 19.02 -4.02
C THR A 62 -0.98 20.48 -3.60
N GLY A 63 -0.32 21.35 -4.34
CA GLY A 63 -0.39 22.77 -4.04
C GLY A 63 0.22 23.63 -5.12
N GLN A 64 0.03 24.94 -4.93
CA GLN A 64 0.61 25.97 -5.75
C GLN A 64 1.50 26.84 -4.89
N VAL A 65 2.66 27.21 -5.41
CA VAL A 65 3.59 28.14 -4.76
C VAL A 65 3.97 29.22 -5.75
N THR A 66 4.28 30.40 -5.22
CA THR A 66 4.78 31.51 -6.02
C THR A 66 6.11 31.93 -5.43
N THR A 67 7.12 32.09 -6.28
CA THR A 67 8.43 32.57 -5.85
C THR A 67 8.36 34.03 -5.42
N LYS A 68 9.41 34.53 -4.76
CA LYS A 68 9.49 35.94 -4.32
C LYS A 68 9.39 36.93 -5.48
N ASP A 69 9.85 36.55 -6.67
CA ASP A 69 9.76 37.31 -7.92
C ASP A 69 8.45 37.09 -8.69
N GLY A 70 7.48 36.37 -8.13
CA GLY A 70 6.14 36.22 -8.70
C GLY A 70 5.95 35.07 -9.68
N ARG A 71 6.94 34.17 -9.84
CA ARG A 71 6.82 33.03 -10.76
C ARG A 71 5.97 31.91 -10.14
N PRO A 72 4.90 31.46 -10.81
CA PRO A 72 4.02 30.41 -10.30
C PRO A 72 4.54 29.00 -10.61
N PHE A 73 4.42 28.12 -9.62
CA PHE A 73 4.70 26.69 -9.73
C PHE A 73 3.55 25.86 -9.12
N GLY A 74 3.29 24.71 -9.72
CA GLY A 74 2.53 23.63 -9.07
C GLY A 74 3.48 22.58 -8.51
N TYR A 75 3.09 21.92 -7.43
CA TYR A 75 3.80 20.74 -6.93
C TYR A 75 2.83 19.63 -6.54
N GLU A 76 3.33 18.41 -6.63
CA GLU A 76 2.70 17.20 -6.10
C GLU A 76 3.74 16.38 -5.35
N LEU A 77 3.41 15.91 -4.15
CA LEU A 77 4.17 14.87 -3.45
C LEU A 77 3.21 13.81 -2.89
N THR A 78 3.36 12.59 -3.38
CA THR A 78 2.48 11.46 -3.06
C THR A 78 3.30 10.32 -2.47
N PHE A 79 2.79 9.70 -1.41
CA PHE A 79 3.26 8.42 -0.89
C PHE A 79 2.11 7.42 -0.90
N PHE A 80 2.42 6.18 -1.25
CA PHE A 80 1.47 5.08 -1.29
C PHE A 80 2.06 3.85 -0.62
N ARG A 81 1.30 3.22 0.28
CA ARG A 81 1.64 1.94 0.90
C ARG A 81 0.67 0.87 0.42
N ARG A 82 1.21 -0.29 0.04
CA ARG A 82 0.44 -1.51 -0.21
C ARG A 82 0.91 -2.66 0.67
N GLY A 83 0.02 -3.21 1.47
CA GLY A 83 0.22 -4.46 2.19
C GLY A 83 0.27 -5.65 1.24
N MET A 84 1.27 -6.50 1.44
CA MET A 84 1.47 -7.74 0.70
C MET A 84 0.85 -8.90 1.47
N PRO A 85 -0.01 -9.71 0.83
CA PRO A 85 -0.60 -10.89 1.45
C PRO A 85 0.45 -11.82 2.09
N ARG A 86 0.10 -12.40 3.24
CA ARG A 86 0.95 -13.31 4.02
C ARG A 86 1.40 -14.49 3.20
N ASP A 87 0.52 -15.09 2.39
CA ASP A 87 0.85 -16.20 1.50
C ASP A 87 1.93 -15.85 0.46
N GLN A 88 2.03 -14.59 0.04
CA GLN A 88 3.06 -14.06 -0.87
C GLN A 88 4.39 -13.75 -0.15
N THR A 89 4.41 -13.74 1.18
CA THR A 89 5.58 -13.40 2.00
C THR A 89 6.08 -14.56 2.87
N LYS A 90 5.51 -15.77 2.71
CA LYS A 90 5.79 -16.99 3.50
C LYS A 90 7.24 -17.51 3.45
N THR A 91 8.09 -17.04 2.53
CA THR A 91 9.40 -17.65 2.22
C THR A 91 10.53 -17.34 3.21
N LEU A 92 10.20 -17.22 4.52
CA LEU A 92 11.05 -17.05 5.72
C LEU A 92 10.94 -15.65 6.37
N PRO A 93 10.75 -15.57 7.70
CA PRO A 93 10.79 -14.29 8.42
C PRO A 93 12.19 -13.68 8.27
N SER A 94 12.26 -12.55 7.59
CA SER A 94 13.50 -11.84 7.29
C SER A 94 13.25 -10.34 7.35
N LYS A 95 14.26 -9.56 7.78
CA LYS A 95 14.25 -8.09 7.68
C LYS A 95 14.09 -7.59 6.23
N TRP A 96 14.26 -8.49 5.28
CA TRP A 96 14.15 -8.24 3.85
C TRP A 96 12.80 -8.64 3.23
N ALA A 97 11.93 -9.29 4.00
CA ALA A 97 10.61 -9.69 3.53
C ALA A 97 9.79 -8.46 3.12
N VAL A 98 9.05 -8.59 2.02
CA VAL A 98 8.23 -7.51 1.48
C VAL A 98 6.83 -7.61 2.07
N THR A 99 6.67 -7.25 3.34
CA THR A 99 5.34 -7.18 3.99
C THR A 99 4.55 -5.96 3.52
N HIS A 100 5.26 -4.89 3.19
CA HIS A 100 4.73 -3.67 2.62
C HIS A 100 5.60 -3.21 1.46
N LEU A 101 4.94 -2.75 0.40
CA LEU A 101 5.55 -1.99 -0.69
C LEU A 101 5.19 -0.52 -0.51
N TYR A 102 6.21 0.33 -0.56
CA TYR A 102 6.10 1.78 -0.50
C TYR A 102 6.46 2.36 -1.86
N LEU A 103 5.63 3.27 -2.34
CA LEU A 103 5.83 4.04 -3.56
C LEU A 103 5.77 5.52 -3.22
N ALA A 104 6.52 6.34 -3.93
CA ALA A 104 6.39 7.79 -3.87
C ALA A 104 6.48 8.39 -5.28
N HIS A 105 5.69 9.43 -5.51
CA HIS A 105 5.69 10.24 -6.73
C HIS A 105 5.93 11.70 -6.35
N PHE A 106 6.82 12.37 -7.06
CA PHE A 106 7.11 13.79 -6.83
C PHE A 106 7.15 14.51 -8.17
N ALA A 107 6.41 15.62 -8.28
CA ALA A 107 6.35 16.42 -9.48
C ALA A 107 6.38 17.93 -9.21
N ILE A 108 6.93 18.68 -10.17
CA ILE A 108 6.88 20.14 -10.24
C ILE A 108 6.41 20.57 -11.63
N SER A 109 5.46 21.50 -11.65
CA SER A 109 4.99 22.19 -12.84
C SER A 109 5.49 23.63 -12.84
N ASP A 110 6.41 24.00 -13.75
CA ASP A 110 6.77 25.40 -14.01
C ASP A 110 5.71 26.01 -14.93
N LEU A 111 4.78 26.75 -14.33
CA LEU A 111 3.62 27.30 -15.04
C LEU A 111 4.01 28.47 -15.95
N SER A 112 5.13 29.16 -15.66
CA SER A 112 5.66 30.20 -16.54
C SER A 112 6.25 29.63 -17.83
N LYS A 113 6.88 28.46 -17.76
CA LYS A 113 7.54 27.81 -18.91
C LYS A 113 6.69 26.73 -19.57
N GLY A 114 5.56 26.34 -18.96
CA GLY A 114 4.74 25.22 -19.43
C GLY A 114 5.49 23.88 -19.34
N GLN A 115 6.35 23.71 -18.34
CA GLN A 115 7.17 22.50 -18.15
C GLN A 115 6.66 21.66 -16.98
N PHE A 116 6.65 20.35 -17.16
CA PHE A 116 6.28 19.38 -16.14
C PHE A 116 7.42 18.38 -15.94
N HIS A 117 7.86 18.23 -14.70
CA HIS A 117 8.90 17.29 -14.30
C HIS A 117 8.36 16.39 -13.21
N TYR A 118 8.67 15.09 -13.27
CA TYR A 118 8.29 14.13 -12.25
C TYR A 118 9.35 13.06 -12.07
N THR A 119 9.29 12.39 -10.93
CA THR A 119 10.14 11.24 -10.61
C THR A 119 9.44 10.35 -9.57
N ASP A 120 9.78 9.07 -9.60
CA ASP A 120 9.14 8.02 -8.81
C ASP A 120 10.16 7.25 -7.99
N LYS A 121 9.73 6.78 -6.82
CA LYS A 121 10.50 5.86 -5.99
C LYS A 121 9.65 4.68 -5.59
N MET A 122 10.28 3.52 -5.47
CA MET A 122 9.68 2.32 -4.93
C MET A 122 10.67 1.59 -4.03
N SER A 123 10.18 1.15 -2.88
CA SER A 123 10.98 0.43 -1.90
C SER A 123 10.13 -0.44 -1.00
N ARG A 124 10.79 -1.41 -0.38
CA ARG A 124 10.33 -2.13 0.81
C ARG A 124 10.84 -1.42 2.06
N ALA A 125 10.29 -1.78 3.22
CA ALA A 125 10.73 -1.20 4.50
C ALA A 125 12.19 -1.52 4.87
N GLY A 126 12.72 -2.64 4.38
CA GLY A 126 14.01 -3.23 4.77
C GLY A 126 15.14 -2.23 5.03
N LEU A 127 15.78 -2.39 6.19
CA LEU A 127 16.82 -1.49 6.75
C LEU A 127 16.39 -0.04 6.98
N GLY A 128 15.08 0.22 7.13
CA GLY A 128 14.55 1.57 7.37
C GLY A 128 14.50 2.44 6.11
N LYS A 129 14.68 1.85 4.93
CA LYS A 129 14.67 2.57 3.64
C LYS A 129 13.31 3.20 3.33
N ALA A 130 12.23 2.61 3.83
CA ALA A 130 10.89 3.12 3.65
C ALA A 130 10.02 2.77 4.85
N GLY A 131 8.94 3.49 5.04
CA GLY A 131 8.00 3.19 6.12
C GLY A 131 6.93 4.24 6.29
N ALA A 132 6.00 3.94 7.17
CA ALA A 132 5.07 4.91 7.73
C ALA A 132 4.89 4.61 9.22
N ALA A 133 4.91 5.64 10.06
CA ALA A 133 4.75 5.50 11.51
C ALA A 133 3.26 5.38 11.87
N GLN A 134 2.90 4.47 12.77
CA GLN A 134 1.51 4.29 13.23
C GLN A 134 1.09 5.29 14.31
N ASP A 135 2.05 5.93 14.99
CA ASP A 135 1.80 6.79 16.16
C ASP A 135 1.79 8.29 15.84
N ARG A 136 2.20 8.67 14.62
CA ARG A 136 2.28 10.05 14.14
C ARG A 136 2.28 10.09 12.62
N LEU A 137 1.99 11.25 12.03
CA LEU A 137 2.27 11.48 10.63
C LEU A 137 3.78 11.42 10.39
N HIS A 138 4.25 10.34 9.78
CA HIS A 138 5.58 10.23 9.24
C HIS A 138 5.59 9.11 8.22
N VAL A 139 5.63 9.45 6.93
CA VAL A 139 5.82 8.50 5.82
C VAL A 139 7.08 8.87 5.07
N TRP A 140 7.88 7.88 4.66
CA TRP A 140 9.15 8.13 4.01
C TRP A 140 9.56 7.06 2.99
N ILE A 141 10.38 7.50 2.04
CA ILE A 141 11.17 6.66 1.13
C ILE A 141 12.54 7.31 0.90
N ASP A 142 13.61 6.63 1.31
CA ASP A 142 14.95 7.22 1.42
C ASP A 142 14.93 8.55 2.20
N ARG A 143 15.20 9.66 1.52
CA ARG A 143 15.23 11.03 2.08
C ARG A 143 13.96 11.84 1.80
N TRP A 144 12.98 11.26 1.11
CA TRP A 144 11.70 11.92 0.87
C TRP A 144 10.76 11.58 2.01
N SER A 145 10.04 12.58 2.52
CA SER A 145 9.12 12.39 3.63
C SER A 145 7.98 13.40 3.64
N ALA A 146 6.90 12.99 4.30
CA ALA A 146 5.91 13.88 4.88
C ALA A 146 5.78 13.55 6.37
N GLU A 147 5.97 14.53 7.25
CA GLU A 147 5.95 14.30 8.70
C GLU A 147 5.33 15.46 9.49
N SER A 148 4.76 15.17 10.65
CA SER A 148 4.46 16.18 11.66
C SER A 148 5.59 16.24 12.69
N PRO A 149 6.31 17.37 12.81
CA PRO A 149 7.39 17.50 13.78
C PRO A 149 6.85 17.53 15.21
N ALA A 150 7.52 16.80 16.12
CA ALA A 150 7.14 16.77 17.54
C ALA A 150 7.23 18.15 18.21
N THR A 151 8.10 19.03 17.71
CA THR A 151 8.32 20.38 18.24
C THR A 151 7.29 21.41 17.78
N ALA A 152 6.49 21.13 16.74
CA ALA A 152 5.50 22.05 16.21
C ALA A 152 4.21 21.29 15.82
N PRO A 153 3.41 20.87 16.82
CA PRO A 153 2.13 20.20 16.58
C PRO A 153 1.22 21.02 15.67
N GLY A 154 0.49 20.34 14.78
CA GLY A 154 -0.37 20.99 13.79
C GLY A 154 0.35 21.41 12.51
N THR A 155 1.69 21.45 12.48
CA THR A 155 2.44 21.64 11.23
C THR A 155 2.84 20.32 10.59
N GLN A 156 3.12 20.37 9.30
CA GLN A 156 3.65 19.25 8.52
C GLN A 156 4.87 19.72 7.74
N ILE A 157 5.87 18.88 7.61
CA ILE A 157 7.07 19.12 6.81
C ILE A 157 7.02 18.16 5.62
N LEU A 158 7.10 18.71 4.41
CA LEU A 158 7.27 17.94 3.19
C LEU A 158 8.69 18.11 2.68
N GLN A 159 9.33 17.00 2.29
CA GLN A 159 10.65 17.02 1.69
C GLN A 159 10.74 16.02 0.55
N ALA A 160 11.19 16.46 -0.63
CA ALA A 160 11.51 15.61 -1.76
C ALA A 160 12.57 16.27 -2.63
N ALA A 161 13.43 15.46 -3.26
CA ALA A 161 14.49 15.94 -4.14
C ALA A 161 14.94 14.88 -5.16
N ASP A 162 15.13 15.29 -6.41
CA ASP A 162 15.69 14.49 -7.51
C ASP A 162 16.36 15.40 -8.54
N GLY A 163 17.67 15.23 -8.74
CA GLY A 163 18.45 16.16 -9.57
C GLY A 163 18.28 17.62 -9.12
N ASP A 164 17.85 18.48 -10.05
CA ASP A 164 17.61 19.91 -9.82
C ASP A 164 16.20 20.21 -9.25
N MET A 165 15.35 19.19 -9.10
CA MET A 165 14.00 19.33 -8.58
C MET A 165 14.00 19.07 -7.07
N ALA A 166 13.64 20.05 -6.24
CA ALA A 166 13.54 19.87 -4.80
C ALA A 166 12.44 20.73 -4.17
N ILE A 167 11.79 20.19 -3.13
CA ILE A 167 10.92 20.93 -2.22
C ILE A 167 11.33 20.66 -0.77
N GLN A 168 11.21 21.70 0.05
CA GLN A 168 11.17 21.60 1.50
C GLN A 168 10.15 22.62 2.00
N PHE A 169 8.97 22.15 2.38
CA PHE A 169 7.87 23.02 2.79
C PHE A 169 7.47 22.73 4.22
N THR A 170 7.11 23.78 4.94
CA THR A 170 6.33 23.68 6.18
C THR A 170 4.90 24.09 5.85
N ILE A 171 3.96 23.19 6.09
CA ILE A 171 2.54 23.36 5.84
C ILE A 171 1.85 23.48 7.19
N SER A 172 0.95 24.45 7.30
CA SER A 172 0.06 24.60 8.45
C SER A 172 -1.38 24.64 7.94
N PRO A 173 -2.33 24.00 8.65
CA PRO A 173 -3.75 24.18 8.36
C PRO A 173 -4.14 25.65 8.63
N GLU A 174 -5.13 26.12 7.87
CA GLU A 174 -5.74 27.45 8.03
C GLU A 174 -6.62 27.57 9.29
#